data_AF-A0A7K2F5Y0-F1
#
_entry.id   AF-A0A7K2F5Y0-F1
#
_cell.length_a   1.000
_cell.length_b   1.000
_cell.length_c   1.000
_cell.angle_alpha   90.00
_cell.angle_beta   90.00
_cell.angle_gamma   90.00
#
_symmetry.space_group_name_H-M   'P 1'
#
loop_
_entity.id
_entity.type
_entity.pdbx_description
1 polymer ?
#
loop_
_entity_poly.entity_id
_entity_poly.type
_entity_poly.pdbx_seq_one_letter_code
_entity_poly.pdbx_strand_id
1 'polypeptide(L)'
;MEVTVQWIRTSWTKRSRGGEAATRRNAAPVGFRVPPLPPAVAHVVRMHECYGFAPFDGQENLRKVGVQLREDGGRLRVLPRVQPLFAIPPRPRRPPAVRLVPGQWARWQLNYRFSSAAGVRGWSYWLDTFNIAYGPVEADAFLSSPTVLVDERGPVR
;
A
#
# COMPACT_ATOMS: atom_id res chain seq x y z
N MET A 1 -6.94 -8.92 -18.90
CA MET A 1 -6.13 -8.56 -17.72
C MET A 1 -6.48 -9.43 -16.52
N GLU A 2 -5.63 -10.39 -16.19
CA GLU A 2 -5.65 -11.07 -14.89
C GLU A 2 -4.68 -10.35 -13.96
N VAL A 3 -5.21 -9.72 -12.91
CA VAL A 3 -4.42 -8.93 -11.96
C VAL A 3 -4.94 -9.18 -10.55
N THR A 4 -4.01 -9.45 -9.64
CA THR A 4 -4.31 -9.55 -8.22
C THR A 4 -3.70 -8.36 -7.51
N VAL A 5 -4.52 -7.65 -6.74
CA VAL A 5 -4.09 -6.46 -6.00
C VAL A 5 -4.43 -6.63 -4.52
N GLN A 6 -3.43 -6.41 -3.69
CA GLN A 6 -3.59 -6.27 -2.25
C GLN A 6 -3.13 -4.88 -1.83
N TRP A 7 -4.02 -4.13 -1.19
CA TRP A 7 -3.73 -2.81 -0.63
C TRP A 7 -3.79 -2.87 0.88
N ILE A 8 -2.64 -2.64 1.51
CA ILE A 8 -2.49 -2.62 2.96
C ILE A 8 -2.29 -1.18 3.39
N ARG A 9 -3.10 -0.70 4.34
CA ARG A 9 -2.93 0.61 4.95
C ARG A 9 -2.67 0.46 6.44
N THR A 10 -1.49 0.88 6.87
CA THR A 10 -1.16 1.07 8.29
C THR A 10 -1.31 2.55 8.64
N SER A 11 -2.06 2.89 9.69
CA SER A 11 -2.29 4.28 10.10
C SER A 11 -2.09 4.49 11.60
N TRP A 12 -1.47 5.61 11.95
CA TRP A 12 -1.09 5.95 13.32
C TRP A 12 -1.05 7.47 13.55
N THR A 13 -0.87 7.87 14.81
CA THR A 13 -0.69 9.26 15.22
C THR A 13 0.68 9.47 15.84
N LYS A 14 0.93 10.64 16.43
CA LYS A 14 2.18 10.89 17.16
C LYS A 14 2.48 9.85 18.26
N ARG A 15 1.46 9.17 18.80
CA ARG A 15 1.59 8.16 19.87
C ARG A 15 2.49 6.99 19.47
N SER A 16 2.47 6.60 18.20
CA SER A 16 3.25 5.47 17.68
C SER A 16 4.50 5.91 16.91
N ARG A 17 5.09 7.08 17.25
CA ARG A 17 6.35 7.54 16.64
C ARG A 17 7.60 6.94 17.27
N GLY A 18 7.56 6.53 18.54
CA GLY A 18 8.69 5.97 19.27
C GLY A 18 8.30 4.87 20.26
N GLY A 19 9.31 4.29 20.92
CA GLY A 19 9.13 3.26 21.94
C GLY A 19 8.44 1.99 21.43
N GLU A 20 7.79 1.27 22.34
CA GLU A 20 7.09 0.01 22.04
C GLU A 20 6.01 0.13 20.96
N ALA A 21 5.32 1.28 20.90
CA ALA A 21 4.30 1.52 19.89
C ALA A 21 4.91 1.62 18.47
N ALA A 22 6.12 2.17 18.33
CA ALA A 22 6.85 2.14 17.07
C ALA A 22 7.35 0.73 16.73
N THR A 23 7.77 -0.06 17.72
CA THR A 23 8.13 -1.48 17.52
C THR A 23 6.95 -2.27 16.97
N ARG A 24 5.76 -2.15 17.59
CA ARG A 24 4.52 -2.79 17.09
C ARG A 24 4.19 -2.36 15.67
N ARG A 25 4.27 -1.06 15.37
CA ARG A 25 4.05 -0.53 14.02
C ARG A 25 5.05 -1.12 13.01
N ASN A 26 6.34 -1.19 13.36
CA ASN A 26 7.39 -1.70 12.47
C ASN A 26 7.26 -3.20 12.22
N ALA A 27 6.62 -3.94 13.13
CA ALA A 27 6.30 -5.36 12.98
C ALA A 27 5.01 -5.61 12.19
N ALA A 28 4.25 -4.57 11.82
CA ALA A 28 3.01 -4.72 11.06
C ALA A 28 3.28 -5.38 9.69
N PRO A 29 2.56 -6.46 9.32
CA PRO A 29 2.82 -7.16 8.06
C PRO A 29 2.55 -6.29 6.83
N VAL A 30 3.36 -6.52 5.79
CA VAL A 30 3.28 -5.83 4.49
C VAL A 30 2.80 -6.75 3.36
N GLY A 31 2.34 -7.95 3.72
CA GLY A 31 1.76 -8.95 2.84
C GLY A 31 0.85 -9.88 3.64
N PHE A 32 -0.26 -10.29 3.03
CA PHE A 32 -1.19 -11.26 3.60
C PHE A 32 -1.55 -12.31 2.55
N ARG A 33 -2.07 -13.46 2.99
CA ARG A 33 -2.72 -14.41 2.08
C ARG A 33 -3.92 -13.72 1.42
N VAL A 34 -4.02 -13.81 0.11
CA VAL A 34 -5.13 -13.24 -0.67
C VAL A 34 -6.30 -14.22 -0.61
N PRO A 35 -7.49 -13.80 -0.16
CA PRO A 35 -8.68 -14.64 -0.23
C PRO A 35 -9.12 -14.80 -1.70
N PRO A 36 -10.02 -15.75 -2.02
CA PRO A 36 -10.66 -15.76 -3.33
C PRO A 36 -11.35 -14.41 -3.60
N LEU A 37 -10.96 -13.73 -4.67
CA LEU A 37 -11.49 -12.41 -5.04
C LEU A 37 -12.29 -12.50 -6.35
N PRO A 38 -13.42 -11.78 -6.45
CA PRO A 38 -14.06 -11.54 -7.73
C PRO A 38 -13.14 -10.75 -8.69
N PRO A 39 -13.38 -10.82 -10.01
CA PRO A 39 -12.69 -9.97 -10.97
C PRO A 39 -12.84 -8.48 -10.62
N ALA A 40 -11.77 -7.71 -10.85
CA ALA A 40 -11.73 -6.27 -10.59
C ALA A 40 -11.97 -5.83 -9.14
N VAL A 41 -11.75 -6.74 -8.19
CA VAL A 41 -11.74 -6.46 -6.74
C VAL A 41 -10.32 -6.63 -6.20
N ALA A 42 -9.95 -5.76 -5.26
CA ALA A 42 -8.71 -5.81 -4.51
C ALA A 42 -8.98 -6.34 -3.11
N HIS A 43 -8.04 -7.12 -2.59
CA HIS A 43 -7.95 -7.41 -1.16
C HIS A 43 -7.44 -6.18 -0.43
N VAL A 44 -8.16 -5.71 0.57
CA VAL A 44 -7.78 -4.53 1.34
C VAL A 44 -7.57 -4.93 2.79
N VAL A 45 -6.43 -4.57 3.37
CA VAL A 45 -6.16 -4.78 4.79
C VAL A 45 -5.89 -3.44 5.44
N ARG A 46 -6.60 -3.14 6.52
CA ARG A 46 -6.42 -1.90 7.29
C ARG A 46 -5.90 -2.25 8.67
N MET A 47 -4.86 -1.55 9.12
CA MET A 47 -4.27 -1.68 10.44
C MET A 47 -4.16 -0.29 11.06
N HIS A 48 -4.71 -0.11 12.27
CA HIS A 48 -4.69 1.19 12.95
C HIS A 48 -4.13 1.07 14.37
N GLU A 49 -3.44 2.10 14.84
CA GLU A 49 -2.76 2.09 16.15
C GLU A 49 -3.69 1.82 17.33
N CYS A 50 -4.94 2.28 17.28
CA CYS A 50 -5.89 2.10 18.39
C CYS A 50 -6.32 0.64 18.58
N TYR A 51 -6.15 -0.20 17.55
CA TYR A 51 -6.38 -1.64 17.60
C TYR A 51 -5.06 -2.42 17.69
N GLY A 52 -3.98 -1.77 18.14
CA GLY A 52 -2.66 -2.41 18.24
C GLY A 52 -2.08 -2.85 16.89
N PHE A 53 -2.55 -2.28 15.78
CA PHE A 53 -2.25 -2.71 14.41
C PHE A 53 -2.73 -4.11 14.05
N ALA A 54 -3.77 -4.63 14.71
CA ALA A 54 -4.46 -5.84 14.25
C ALA A 54 -5.00 -5.64 12.82
N PRO A 55 -4.88 -6.66 11.92
CA PRO A 55 -5.36 -6.57 10.55
C PRO A 55 -6.88 -6.68 10.48
N PHE A 56 -7.48 -5.80 9.68
CA PHE A 56 -8.90 -5.87 9.31
C PHE A 56 -9.01 -6.09 7.81
N ASP A 57 -9.45 -7.28 7.42
CA ASP A 57 -9.67 -7.67 6.03
C ASP A 57 -10.93 -7.03 5.44
N GLY A 58 -10.84 -6.72 4.16
CA GLY A 58 -11.91 -6.16 3.38
C GLY A 58 -11.65 -6.33 1.89
N GLN A 59 -12.61 -5.87 1.10
CA GLN A 59 -12.56 -5.92 -0.35
C GLN A 59 -13.00 -4.57 -0.91
N GLU A 60 -12.33 -4.09 -1.95
CA GLU A 60 -12.68 -2.85 -2.63
C GLU A 60 -12.57 -3.00 -4.13
N ASN A 61 -13.40 -2.26 -4.87
CA ASN A 61 -13.27 -2.19 -6.32
C ASN A 61 -11.88 -1.63 -6.71
N LEU A 62 -11.20 -2.22 -7.69
CA LEU A 62 -9.87 -1.77 -8.14
C LEU A 62 -9.84 -0.28 -8.52
N ARG A 63 -10.95 0.28 -9.03
CA ARG A 63 -11.05 1.71 -9.39
C ARG A 63 -11.01 2.64 -8.17
N LYS A 64 -11.36 2.12 -6.98
CA LYS A 64 -11.28 2.86 -5.70
C LYS A 64 -9.93 2.72 -5.03
N VAL A 65 -9.16 1.70 -5.39
CA VAL A 65 -7.79 1.55 -4.89
C VAL A 65 -6.91 2.61 -5.53
N GLY A 66 -6.03 3.22 -4.74
CA GLY A 66 -5.12 4.28 -5.16
C GLY A 66 -4.02 3.81 -6.11
N VAL A 67 -4.29 2.95 -7.09
CA VAL A 67 -3.33 2.43 -8.06
C VAL A 67 -3.85 2.57 -9.49
N GLN A 68 -3.01 3.05 -10.40
CA GLN A 68 -3.28 3.05 -11.82
C GLN A 68 -2.70 1.76 -12.42
N LEU A 69 -3.56 1.00 -13.09
CA LEU A 69 -3.23 -0.23 -13.80
C LEU A 69 -3.54 -0.02 -15.28
N ARG A 70 -2.59 -0.34 -16.16
CA ARG A 70 -2.79 -0.30 -17.61
C ARG A 70 -2.02 -1.44 -18.26
N GLU A 71 -2.72 -2.28 -19.00
CA GLU A 71 -2.11 -3.31 -19.83
C GLU A 71 -1.70 -2.69 -21.18
N ASP A 72 -0.47 -2.96 -21.61
CA ASP A 72 0.10 -2.49 -22.89
C ASP A 72 1.15 -3.49 -23.39
N GLY A 73 0.95 -4.05 -24.59
CA GLY A 73 1.89 -4.99 -25.21
C GLY A 73 2.23 -6.22 -24.37
N GLY A 74 1.24 -6.82 -23.68
CA GLY A 74 1.45 -7.98 -22.82
C GLY A 74 2.21 -7.69 -21.52
N ARG A 75 2.31 -6.42 -21.13
CA ARG A 75 2.89 -5.97 -19.86
C ARG A 75 1.89 -5.15 -19.07
N LEU A 76 1.90 -5.32 -17.76
CA LEU A 76 1.11 -4.50 -16.86
C LEU A 76 1.93 -3.32 -16.36
N ARG A 77 1.53 -2.11 -16.76
CA ARG A 77 2.04 -0.86 -16.19
C ARG A 77 1.32 -0.55 -14.88
N VAL A 78 2.09 -0.44 -13.81
CA VAL A 78 1.63 -0.20 -12.43
C VAL A 78 2.17 1.13 -11.93
N LEU A 79 1.27 2.01 -11.46
CA LEU A 79 1.66 3.28 -10.85
C LEU A 79 0.69 3.65 -9.72
N PRO A 80 1.08 3.54 -8.45
CA PRO A 80 0.31 4.06 -7.34
C PRO A 80 0.08 5.57 -7.46
N ARG A 81 -1.14 6.01 -7.12
CA ARG A 81 -1.54 7.41 -7.06
C ARG A 81 -1.15 7.98 -5.70
N VAL A 82 -0.58 9.17 -5.70
CA VAL A 82 -0.29 9.94 -4.48
C VAL A 82 -1.54 10.74 -4.14
N GLN A 83 -1.95 10.76 -2.88
CA GLN A 83 -3.03 11.66 -2.45
C GLN A 83 -2.48 13.10 -2.36
N PRO A 84 -2.99 14.05 -3.18
CA PRO A 84 -2.22 15.25 -3.52
C PRO A 84 -2.44 16.45 -2.59
N LEU A 85 -3.47 16.46 -1.74
CA LEU A 85 -3.93 17.74 -1.17
C LEU A 85 -3.20 18.18 0.11
N PHE A 86 -2.76 17.29 1.01
CA PHE A 86 -2.14 17.70 2.30
C PHE A 86 -1.12 16.69 2.85
N ALA A 87 -0.58 15.83 1.99
CA ALA A 87 0.26 14.72 2.41
C ALA A 87 1.75 15.05 2.30
N ILE A 88 2.47 15.06 3.43
CA ILE A 88 3.93 15.12 3.52
C ILE A 88 4.49 13.68 3.47
N PRO A 89 5.67 13.41 2.89
CA PRO A 89 6.55 14.37 2.22
C PRO A 89 6.05 14.73 0.82
N PRO A 90 6.36 15.97 0.35
CA PRO A 90 6.31 16.29 -1.07
C PRO A 90 7.14 15.30 -1.87
N ARG A 91 6.64 14.90 -3.04
CA ARG A 91 7.30 13.92 -3.93
C ARG A 91 7.60 14.55 -5.29
N PRO A 92 8.62 15.43 -5.38
CA PRO A 92 8.91 16.17 -6.61
C PRO A 92 9.45 15.28 -7.74
N ARG A 93 10.16 14.19 -7.40
CA ARG A 93 10.59 13.15 -8.34
C ARG A 93 10.06 11.81 -7.87
N ARG A 94 9.11 11.26 -8.61
CA ARG A 94 8.58 9.92 -8.37
C ARG A 94 9.31 8.89 -9.23
N PRO A 95 9.51 7.66 -8.74
CA PRO A 95 9.91 6.55 -9.59
C PRO A 95 8.94 6.41 -10.78
N PRO A 96 9.41 6.01 -11.97
CA PRO A 96 8.54 5.75 -13.09
C PRO A 96 7.61 4.56 -12.79
N ALA A 97 6.54 4.43 -13.58
CA ALA A 97 5.66 3.28 -13.48
C ALA A 97 6.43 1.97 -13.71
N VAL A 98 6.17 0.96 -12.88
CA VAL A 98 6.73 -0.39 -13.04
C VAL A 98 5.99 -1.11 -14.16
N ARG A 99 6.71 -1.93 -14.94
CA ARG A 99 6.14 -2.80 -15.97
C ARG A 99 6.35 -4.25 -15.56
N LEU A 100 5.28 -4.98 -15.31
CA LEU A 100 5.31 -6.40 -14.96
C LEU A 100 5.00 -7.25 -16.20
N VAL A 101 5.71 -8.37 -16.35
CA VAL A 101 5.30 -9.46 -17.25
C VAL A 101 4.48 -10.50 -16.46
N PRO A 102 3.70 -11.39 -17.11
CA PRO A 102 2.94 -12.41 -16.41
C PRO A 102 3.84 -13.26 -15.48
N GLY A 103 3.34 -13.57 -14.28
CA GLY A 103 4.09 -14.27 -13.23
C GLY A 103 4.94 -13.37 -12.35
N GLN A 104 5.11 -12.08 -12.69
CA GLN A 104 5.79 -11.12 -11.82
C GLN A 104 4.82 -10.39 -10.91
N TRP A 105 5.35 -9.95 -9.77
CA TRP A 105 4.63 -9.06 -8.87
C TRP A 105 5.54 -8.00 -8.26
N ALA A 106 4.94 -6.86 -7.92
CA ALA A 106 5.61 -5.73 -7.31
C ALA A 106 5.05 -5.43 -5.92
N ARG A 107 5.94 -4.99 -5.03
CA ARG A 107 5.60 -4.31 -3.79
C ARG A 107 5.97 -2.83 -3.91
N TRP A 108 5.01 -1.95 -3.69
CA TRP A 108 5.21 -0.51 -3.69
C TRP A 108 4.78 0.10 -2.36
N GLN A 109 5.67 0.83 -1.70
CA GLN A 109 5.39 1.43 -0.40
C GLN A 109 5.42 2.95 -0.44
N LEU A 110 4.40 3.57 0.15
CA LEU A 110 4.17 5.02 0.18
C LEU A 110 3.76 5.44 1.58
N ASN A 111 4.43 6.42 2.17
CA ASN A 111 4.03 6.98 3.45
C ASN A 111 3.54 8.43 3.35
N TYR A 112 2.66 8.79 4.25
CA TYR A 112 2.01 10.08 4.27
C TYR A 112 1.95 10.60 5.70
N ARG A 113 2.05 11.92 5.85
CA ARG A 113 1.72 12.66 7.06
C ARG A 113 0.74 13.76 6.71
N PHE A 114 -0.35 13.81 7.45
CA PHE A 114 -1.40 14.81 7.33
C PHE A 114 -1.46 15.64 8.61
N SER A 115 -1.62 16.96 8.47
CA SER A 115 -2.06 17.86 9.54
C SER A 115 -3.56 18.07 9.44
N SER A 116 -4.28 18.07 10.57
CA SER A 116 -5.66 18.58 10.56
C SER A 116 -5.65 20.06 10.15
N ALA A 117 -6.52 20.47 9.22
CA ALA A 117 -6.60 21.84 8.71
C ALA A 117 -6.79 22.91 9.80
N ALA A 118 -7.33 22.52 10.97
CA ALA A 118 -7.54 23.41 12.11
C ALA A 118 -6.46 23.29 13.23
N GLY A 119 -5.42 22.46 13.08
CA GLY A 119 -4.43 22.22 14.16
C GLY A 119 -4.95 21.49 15.41
N VAL A 120 -6.27 21.27 15.53
CA VAL A 120 -6.95 20.80 16.75
C VAL A 120 -6.74 19.30 17.06
N ARG A 121 -6.40 18.43 16.09
CA ARG A 121 -6.38 16.95 16.29
C ARG A 121 -5.02 16.26 16.09
N GLY A 122 -3.93 17.02 15.97
CA GLY A 122 -2.57 16.46 15.85
C GLY A 122 -2.29 15.78 14.50
N TRP A 123 -1.07 15.23 14.38
CA TRP A 123 -0.57 14.61 13.15
C TRP A 123 -1.13 13.20 12.94
N SER A 124 -1.60 12.90 11.72
CA SER A 124 -1.96 11.55 11.27
C SER A 124 -0.92 11.06 10.26
N TYR A 125 -0.53 9.80 10.37
CA TYR A 125 0.49 9.16 9.54
C TYR A 125 -0.06 7.89 8.92
N TRP A 126 0.11 7.72 7.62
CA TRP A 126 -0.30 6.51 6.90
C TRP A 126 0.91 5.89 6.20
N LEU A 127 0.90 4.58 6.05
CA LEU A 127 1.77 3.79 5.18
C LEU A 127 0.87 2.90 4.33
N ASP A 128 0.82 3.19 3.03
CA ASP A 128 0.20 2.34 2.03
C ASP A 128 1.27 1.39 1.47
N THR A 129 0.96 0.10 1.47
CA THR A 129 1.69 -0.92 0.72
C THR A 129 0.75 -1.49 -0.34
N PHE A 130 1.17 -1.44 -1.60
CA PHE A 130 0.47 -2.08 -2.70
C PHE A 130 1.28 -3.29 -3.14
N ASN A 131 0.69 -4.48 -3.04
CA ASN A 131 1.21 -5.68 -3.69
C ASN A 131 0.37 -5.92 -4.95
N ILE A 132 1.00 -5.94 -6.12
CA ILE A 132 0.33 -6.10 -7.42
C ILE A 132 1.00 -7.24 -8.17
N ALA A 133 0.25 -8.26 -8.53
CA ALA A 133 0.69 -9.33 -9.40
C ALA A 133 -0.02 -9.30 -10.76
N TYR A 134 0.69 -9.70 -11.81
CA TYR A 134 0.13 -9.82 -13.15
C TYR A 134 0.15 -11.29 -13.60
N GLY A 135 -0.99 -11.79 -14.09
CA GLY A 135 -1.20 -13.20 -14.39
C GLY A 135 -1.63 -14.01 -13.15
N PRO A 136 -1.76 -15.34 -13.30
CA PRO A 136 -2.13 -16.24 -12.22
C PRO A 136 -1.11 -16.18 -11.08
N VAL A 137 -1.58 -16.10 -9.84
CA VAL A 137 -0.74 -16.18 -8.65
C VAL A 137 -1.36 -17.01 -7.55
N GLU A 138 -0.51 -17.70 -6.80
CA GLU A 138 -0.89 -18.40 -5.59
C GLU A 138 -1.38 -17.42 -4.51
N ALA A 139 -2.27 -17.90 -3.64
CA ALA A 139 -2.86 -17.08 -2.59
C ALA A 139 -1.82 -16.49 -1.61
N ASP A 140 -0.66 -17.12 -1.47
CA ASP A 140 0.42 -16.70 -0.57
C ASP A 140 1.56 -15.96 -1.30
N ALA A 141 1.41 -15.63 -2.58
CA ALA A 141 2.47 -15.00 -3.38
C ALA A 141 3.07 -13.75 -2.71
N PHE A 142 2.24 -12.93 -2.05
CA PHE A 142 2.66 -11.70 -1.38
C PHE A 142 3.37 -11.88 -0.03
N LEU A 143 3.47 -13.12 0.46
CA LEU A 143 4.28 -13.47 1.63
C LEU A 143 5.75 -13.73 1.27
N SER A 144 6.04 -13.90 -0.03
CA SER A 144 7.39 -14.11 -0.55
C SER A 144 8.10 -12.78 -0.86
N SER A 145 9.31 -12.88 -1.44
CA SER A 145 10.04 -11.70 -1.93
C SER A 145 9.45 -11.21 -3.26
N PRO A 146 9.21 -9.88 -3.42
CA PRO A 146 8.69 -9.33 -4.67
C PRO A 146 9.71 -9.43 -5.80
N THR A 147 9.21 -9.59 -7.03
CA THR A 147 10.05 -9.44 -8.24
C THR A 147 10.58 -8.01 -8.36
N VAL A 148 9.74 -7.03 -8.01
CA VAL A 148 10.09 -5.60 -8.03
C VAL A 148 9.69 -4.95 -6.71
N LEU A 149 10.66 -4.37 -6.01
CA LEU A 149 10.42 -3.55 -4.82
C LEU A 149 10.60 -2.07 -5.17
N VAL A 150 9.56 -1.27 -4.93
CA VAL A 150 9.63 0.19 -5.01
C VAL A 150 9.38 0.79 -3.64
N ASP A 151 10.45 1.26 -3.01
CA ASP A 151 10.36 2.01 -1.76
C ASP A 151 10.27 3.51 -2.06
N GLU A 152 9.04 4.04 -2.00
CA GLU A 152 8.75 5.47 -2.13
C GLU A 152 8.37 6.10 -0.78
N ARG A 153 8.82 5.48 0.32
CA ARG A 153 8.73 6.06 1.65
C ARG A 153 9.76 7.18 1.76
N GLY A 154 9.32 8.34 2.26
CA GLY A 154 10.20 9.46 2.52
C GLY A 154 10.17 9.88 3.99
N PRO A 155 11.00 10.85 4.39
CA PRO A 155 11.01 11.34 5.76
C PRO A 155 9.67 12.03 6.08
N VAL A 156 9.02 11.58 7.15
CA VAL A 156 7.78 12.17 7.70
C VAL A 156 8.02 12.91 9.03
N ARG A 157 9.25 13.39 9.23
CA ARG A 157 9.75 13.96 10.51
C ARG A 157 8.93 15.14 10.99
#